data_AF-A0A7J0G4R5-F1
#
_entry.id   AF-A0A7J0G4R5-F1
#
_cell.length_a   1.000
_cell.length_b   1.000
_cell.length_c   1.000
_cell.angle_alpha   90.00
_cell.angle_beta   90.00
_cell.angle_gamma   90.00
#
_symmetry.space_group_name_H-M   'P 1'
#
loop_
_entity.id
_entity.type
_entity.pdbx_description
1 polymer ?
#
loop_
_entity_poly.entity_id
_entity_poly.type
_entity_poly.pdbx_seq_one_letter_code
_entity_poly.pdbx_strand_id
1 'polypeptide(L)'
;MATIQYCILSLALSLLIFWQAAEANESWLVKSECHNAMVPATCMKCLDTDHRTAGAVNAAGVATIVIGCVSKNADNLSGEMSQLAASSHDKGLVKALKDCCKLLDHSKKELAAACQKIDKGDFDGADHSVYSVFNYGVQCHSELDEAVKSSKVDVSPKVMSELKVHEQLCEAAMRMIDRLK
;
A
#
# COMPACT_ATOMS: atom_id res chain seq x y z
N MET A 1 48.72 4.43 27.58
CA MET A 1 48.24 4.84 26.23
C MET A 1 47.63 3.67 25.45
N ALA A 2 48.27 2.49 25.39
CA ALA A 2 47.73 1.33 24.67
C ALA A 2 46.32 0.89 25.14
N THR A 3 46.06 0.84 26.44
CA THR A 3 44.77 0.39 27.00
C THR A 3 43.57 1.24 26.56
N ILE A 4 43.75 2.57 26.51
CA ILE A 4 42.70 3.51 26.09
C ILE A 4 42.38 3.31 24.61
N GLN A 5 43.41 3.07 23.78
CA GLN A 5 43.23 2.83 22.34
C GLN A 5 42.50 1.51 22.06
N TYR A 6 42.79 0.45 22.82
CA TYR A 6 42.05 -0.81 22.74
C TYR A 6 40.57 -0.66 23.13
N CYS A 7 40.27 0.13 24.17
CA CYS A 7 38.89 0.43 24.56
C CYS A 7 38.13 1.20 23.48
N ILE A 8 38.75 2.21 22.86
CA ILE A 8 38.13 2.99 21.76
C ILE A 8 37.85 2.10 20.54
N LEU A 9 38.81 1.24 20.16
CA LEU A 9 38.62 0.29 19.05
C LEU A 9 37.51 -0.74 19.35
N SER A 10 37.44 -1.25 20.58
CA SER A 10 36.39 -2.18 20.99
C SER A 10 35.00 -1.52 21.02
N LEU A 11 34.89 -0.27 21.47
CA LEU A 11 33.65 0.50 21.43
C LEU A 11 33.21 0.81 20.00
N ALA A 12 34.14 1.20 19.12
CA ALA A 12 33.83 1.46 17.71
C ALA A 12 33.35 0.17 17.01
N LEU A 13 34.00 -0.97 17.27
CA LEU A 13 33.64 -2.24 16.67
C LEU A 13 32.26 -2.74 17.16
N SER A 14 31.97 -2.58 18.45
CA SER A 14 30.65 -2.93 18.99
C SER A 14 29.55 -2.04 18.42
N LEU A 15 29.78 -0.72 18.30
CA LEU A 15 28.84 0.21 17.65
C LEU A 15 28.59 -0.16 16.17
N LEU A 16 29.63 -0.56 15.43
CA LEU A 16 29.49 -1.04 14.05
C LEU A 16 28.67 -2.32 13.95
N ILE A 17 28.89 -3.28 14.87
CA ILE A 17 28.11 -4.53 14.90
C ILE A 17 26.64 -4.25 15.24
N PHE A 18 26.38 -3.37 16.21
CA PHE A 18 25.01 -2.97 16.56
C PHE A 18 24.30 -2.26 15.42
N TRP A 19 25.01 -1.39 14.69
CA TRP A 19 24.46 -0.70 13.53
C TRP A 19 24.11 -1.69 12.41
N GLN A 20 25.03 -2.60 12.04
CA GLN A 20 24.78 -3.62 11.02
C GLN A 20 23.64 -4.57 11.40
N ALA A 21 23.52 -4.93 12.69
CA ALA A 21 22.42 -5.76 13.18
C ALA A 21 21.07 -5.04 13.10
N ALA A 22 21.00 -3.74 13.40
CA ALA A 22 19.77 -2.94 13.29
C ALA A 22 19.28 -2.82 11.83
N GLU A 23 20.17 -2.50 10.89
CA GLU A 23 19.83 -2.41 9.46
C GLU A 23 19.40 -3.75 8.87
N ALA A 24 20.08 -4.83 9.25
CA ALA A 24 19.67 -6.18 8.87
C ALA A 24 18.29 -6.52 9.45
N ASN A 25 18.00 -6.07 10.69
CA ASN A 25 16.75 -6.34 11.40
C ASN A 25 15.52 -5.70 10.72
N GLU A 26 15.66 -4.44 10.33
CA GLU A 26 14.62 -3.68 9.63
C GLU A 26 14.39 -4.22 8.21
N SER A 27 15.47 -4.58 7.51
CA SER A 27 15.38 -5.15 6.16
C SER A 27 14.69 -6.52 6.12
N TRP A 28 14.93 -7.40 7.11
CA TRP A 28 14.31 -8.74 7.11
C TRP A 28 12.84 -8.70 7.49
N LEU A 29 12.43 -7.83 8.42
CA LEU A 29 11.03 -7.72 8.83
C LEU A 29 10.18 -7.28 7.62
N VAL A 30 10.56 -6.18 6.98
CA VAL A 30 9.93 -5.65 5.75
C VAL A 30 9.85 -6.71 4.65
N LYS A 31 10.97 -7.39 4.37
CA LYS A 31 11.02 -8.45 3.35
C LYS A 31 10.16 -9.65 3.72
N SER A 32 10.16 -10.07 4.97
CA SER A 32 9.36 -11.19 5.48
C SER A 32 7.87 -10.90 5.33
N GLU A 33 7.43 -9.70 5.73
CA GLU A 33 6.01 -9.37 5.67
C GLU A 33 5.48 -9.33 4.21
N CYS A 34 6.26 -8.79 3.27
CA CYS A 34 5.90 -8.79 1.85
C CYS A 34 6.09 -10.15 1.16
N HIS A 35 7.07 -10.97 1.56
CA HIS A 35 7.27 -12.30 0.99
C HIS A 35 6.07 -13.22 1.21
N ASN A 36 5.37 -13.02 2.34
CA ASN A 36 4.16 -13.76 2.69
C ASN A 36 2.88 -13.16 2.07
N ALA A 37 2.97 -12.06 1.33
CA ALA A 37 1.85 -11.53 0.55
C ALA A 37 1.64 -12.37 -0.71
N MET A 38 0.40 -12.41 -1.22
CA MET A 38 0.11 -13.05 -2.52
C MET A 38 0.77 -12.34 -3.71
N VAL A 39 1.23 -11.09 -3.48
CA VAL A 39 1.85 -10.22 -4.48
C VAL A 39 3.15 -9.58 -3.99
N PRO A 40 4.21 -10.38 -3.74
CA PRO A 40 5.43 -9.89 -3.11
C PRO A 40 6.09 -8.73 -3.85
N ALA A 41 6.10 -8.76 -5.19
CA ALA A 41 6.73 -7.71 -5.99
C ALA A 41 6.04 -6.34 -5.83
N THR A 42 4.71 -6.30 -5.86
CA THR A 42 3.94 -5.06 -5.70
C THR A 42 4.09 -4.50 -4.28
N CYS A 43 4.07 -5.39 -3.28
CA CYS A 43 4.31 -5.03 -1.88
C CYS A 43 5.70 -4.44 -1.66
N MET A 44 6.75 -5.12 -2.15
CA MET A 44 8.14 -4.65 -2.03
C MET A 44 8.32 -3.30 -2.70
N LYS A 45 7.78 -3.12 -3.92
CA LYS A 45 7.85 -1.83 -4.63
C LYS A 45 7.21 -0.70 -3.83
N CYS A 46 6.10 -0.96 -3.14
CA CYS A 46 5.49 0.02 -2.23
C CYS A 46 6.47 0.41 -1.12
N LEU A 47 7.02 -0.57 -0.39
CA LEU A 47 7.90 -0.32 0.75
C LEU A 47 9.21 0.35 0.36
N ASP A 48 9.81 -0.01 -0.79
CA ASP A 48 11.03 0.61 -1.29
C ASP A 48 10.87 2.10 -1.60
N THR A 49 9.65 2.53 -1.93
CA THR A 49 9.35 3.93 -2.29
C THR A 49 8.82 4.78 -1.13
N ASP A 50 8.54 4.16 0.03
CA ASP A 50 8.02 4.85 1.21
C ASP A 50 9.14 5.07 2.24
N HIS A 51 9.47 6.34 2.49
CA HIS A 51 10.50 6.71 3.47
C HIS A 51 10.19 6.24 4.89
N ARG A 52 8.93 5.94 5.22
CA ARG A 52 8.52 5.44 6.54
C ARG A 52 8.95 4.00 6.77
N THR A 53 9.32 3.26 5.72
CA THR A 53 9.79 1.86 5.80
C THR A 53 10.98 1.70 6.74
N ALA A 54 11.93 2.65 6.73
CA ALA A 54 13.07 2.64 7.65
C ALA A 54 12.67 2.81 9.13
N GLY A 55 11.46 3.28 9.42
CA GLY A 55 10.94 3.44 10.79
C GLY A 55 10.01 2.30 11.24
N ALA A 56 9.81 1.27 10.41
CA ALA A 56 8.89 0.19 10.73
C ALA A 56 9.51 -0.76 11.77
N VAL A 57 9.10 -0.62 13.02
CA VAL A 57 9.66 -1.41 14.14
C VAL A 57 8.99 -2.79 14.35
N ASN A 58 7.82 -3.02 13.74
CA ASN A 58 7.06 -4.27 13.89
C ASN A 58 6.13 -4.51 12.68
N ALA A 59 5.54 -5.71 12.61
CA ALA A 59 4.66 -6.11 11.51
C ALA A 59 3.42 -5.20 11.36
N ALA A 60 2.86 -4.69 12.47
CA ALA A 60 1.75 -3.73 12.44
C ALA A 60 2.16 -2.39 11.79
N GLY A 61 3.38 -1.93 12.04
CA GLY A 61 3.98 -0.78 11.38
C GLY A 61 4.13 -0.99 9.87
N VAL A 62 4.62 -2.18 9.45
CA VAL A 62 4.72 -2.53 8.03
C VAL A 62 3.33 -2.55 7.36
N ALA A 63 2.33 -3.17 7.99
CA ALA A 63 0.96 -3.19 7.49
C ALA A 63 0.39 -1.77 7.29
N THR A 64 0.64 -0.88 8.27
CA THR A 64 0.22 0.53 8.21
C THR A 64 0.89 1.29 7.04
N ILE A 65 2.14 0.98 6.73
CA ILE A 65 2.83 1.57 5.56
C ILE A 65 2.20 1.09 4.26
N VAL A 66 1.91 -0.21 4.13
CA VAL A 66 1.24 -0.76 2.94
C VAL A 66 -0.16 -0.17 2.77
N ILE A 67 -0.94 -0.01 3.84
CA ILE A 67 -2.22 0.73 3.82
C ILE A 67 -2.02 2.17 3.31
N GLY A 68 -0.93 2.83 3.70
CA GLY A 68 -0.56 4.13 3.16
C GLY A 68 -0.28 4.11 1.65
N CYS A 69 0.36 3.06 1.13
CA CYS A 69 0.54 2.88 -0.30
C CYS A 69 -0.80 2.69 -1.04
N VAL A 70 -1.74 1.92 -0.47
CA VAL A 70 -3.11 1.79 -1.01
C VAL A 70 -3.76 3.16 -1.11
N SER A 71 -3.67 3.98 -0.06
CA SER A 71 -4.24 5.33 -0.04
C SER A 71 -3.60 6.24 -1.10
N LYS A 72 -2.27 6.24 -1.22
CA LYS A 72 -1.56 7.04 -2.21
C LYS A 72 -1.89 6.61 -3.65
N ASN A 73 -2.00 5.32 -3.91
CA ASN A 73 -2.43 4.81 -5.20
C ASN A 73 -3.90 5.19 -5.50
N ALA A 74 -4.80 5.17 -4.49
CA ALA A 74 -6.17 5.68 -4.65
C ALA A 74 -6.22 7.16 -5.03
N ASP A 75 -5.37 8.01 -4.42
CA ASP A 75 -5.25 9.42 -4.77
C ASP A 75 -4.81 9.61 -6.22
N ASN A 76 -3.77 8.88 -6.63
CA ASN A 76 -3.26 8.94 -8.00
C ASN A 76 -4.32 8.49 -9.01
N LEU A 77 -4.99 7.36 -8.76
CA LEU A 77 -6.08 6.85 -9.59
C LEU A 77 -7.21 7.86 -9.72
N SER A 78 -7.66 8.44 -8.60
CA SER A 78 -8.72 9.44 -8.60
C SER A 78 -8.33 10.69 -9.40
N GLY A 79 -7.06 11.11 -9.33
CA GLY A 79 -6.53 12.22 -10.12
C GLY A 79 -6.55 11.92 -11.63
N GLU A 80 -6.02 10.76 -12.03
CA GLU A 80 -5.96 10.32 -13.43
C GLU A 80 -7.36 10.14 -14.02
N MET A 81 -8.27 9.49 -13.28
CA MET A 81 -9.66 9.28 -13.70
C MET A 81 -10.42 10.60 -13.82
N SER A 82 -10.19 11.56 -12.92
CA SER A 82 -10.81 12.89 -12.99
C SER A 82 -10.33 13.67 -14.21
N GLN A 83 -9.04 13.61 -14.54
CA GLN A 83 -8.50 14.22 -15.75
C GLN A 83 -9.10 13.58 -17.00
N LEU A 84 -9.16 12.24 -17.04
CA LEU A 84 -9.73 11.50 -18.17
C LEU A 84 -11.23 11.80 -18.35
N ALA A 85 -11.97 11.92 -17.24
CA ALA A 85 -13.39 12.29 -17.27
C ALA A 85 -13.60 13.73 -17.77
N ALA A 86 -12.67 14.66 -17.49
CA ALA A 86 -12.76 16.03 -17.98
C ALA A 86 -12.46 16.14 -19.49
N SER A 87 -11.63 15.26 -20.04
CA SER A 87 -11.26 15.26 -21.46
C SER A 87 -12.13 14.36 -22.35
N SER A 88 -12.95 13.48 -21.76
CA SER A 88 -13.79 12.54 -22.51
C SER A 88 -15.15 13.13 -22.90
N HIS A 89 -15.62 12.78 -24.09
CA HIS A 89 -16.97 13.10 -24.56
C HIS A 89 -17.95 11.92 -24.44
N ASP A 90 -17.46 10.73 -24.09
CA ASP A 90 -18.30 9.55 -23.90
C ASP A 90 -18.97 9.61 -22.52
N LYS A 91 -20.30 9.76 -22.51
CA LYS A 91 -21.06 9.92 -21.26
C LYS A 91 -21.02 8.68 -20.37
N GLY A 92 -20.96 7.48 -20.95
CA GLY A 92 -20.89 6.22 -20.21
C GLY A 92 -19.55 6.12 -19.48
N LEU A 93 -18.46 6.38 -20.20
CA LEU A 93 -17.12 6.42 -19.64
C LEU A 93 -16.96 7.53 -18.59
N VAL A 94 -17.46 8.74 -18.85
CA VAL A 94 -17.41 9.85 -17.89
C VAL A 94 -18.15 9.50 -16.60
N LYS A 95 -19.30 8.79 -16.70
CA LYS A 95 -20.03 8.34 -15.52
C LYS A 95 -19.21 7.31 -14.74
N ALA A 96 -18.71 6.27 -15.40
CA ALA A 96 -17.92 5.22 -14.76
C ALA A 96 -16.69 5.78 -14.04
N LEU A 97 -15.93 6.67 -14.69
CA LEU A 97 -14.77 7.33 -14.08
C LEU A 97 -15.14 8.14 -12.83
N LYS A 98 -16.26 8.87 -12.86
CA LYS A 98 -16.72 9.66 -11.71
C LYS A 98 -17.23 8.79 -10.56
N ASP A 99 -17.89 7.67 -10.87
CA ASP A 99 -18.36 6.73 -9.85
C ASP A 99 -17.17 6.01 -9.20
N CYS A 100 -16.17 5.60 -9.99
CA CYS A 100 -14.87 5.16 -9.52
C CYS A 100 -14.20 6.17 -8.55
N CYS A 101 -14.13 7.46 -8.90
CA CYS A 101 -13.55 8.47 -8.00
C CYS A 101 -14.27 8.52 -6.64
N LYS A 102 -15.61 8.39 -6.61
CA LYS A 102 -16.36 8.34 -5.35
C LYS A 102 -16.01 7.11 -4.52
N LEU A 103 -15.91 5.94 -5.16
CA LEU A 103 -15.50 4.70 -4.50
C LEU A 103 -14.10 4.83 -3.89
N LEU A 104 -13.14 5.42 -4.62
CA LEU A 104 -11.79 5.68 -4.12
C LEU A 104 -11.77 6.70 -2.97
N ASP A 105 -12.66 7.70 -2.96
CA ASP A 105 -12.81 8.60 -1.82
C ASP A 105 -13.43 7.90 -0.59
N HIS A 106 -14.33 6.93 -0.79
CA HIS A 106 -14.81 6.05 0.29
C HIS A 106 -13.67 5.17 0.83
N SER A 107 -12.81 4.65 -0.05
CA SER A 107 -11.64 3.86 0.35
C SER A 107 -10.76 4.59 1.36
N LYS A 108 -10.53 5.90 1.20
CA LYS A 108 -9.71 6.68 2.13
C LYS A 108 -10.23 6.65 3.57
N LYS A 109 -11.55 6.72 3.74
CA LYS A 109 -12.19 6.67 5.07
C LYS A 109 -11.98 5.31 5.71
N GLU A 110 -12.15 4.24 4.93
CA GLU A 110 -11.92 2.87 5.41
C GLU A 110 -10.45 2.60 5.71
N LEU A 111 -9.52 3.08 4.90
CA LEU A 111 -8.07 2.94 5.16
C LEU A 111 -7.66 3.67 6.44
N ALA A 112 -8.16 4.89 6.67
CA ALA A 112 -7.94 5.60 7.92
C ALA A 112 -8.53 4.84 9.12
N ALA A 113 -9.71 4.25 8.97
CA ALA A 113 -10.32 3.40 9.99
C ALA A 113 -9.50 2.13 10.24
N ALA A 114 -8.93 1.51 9.20
CA ALA A 114 -8.07 0.33 9.33
C ALA A 114 -6.82 0.65 10.18
N CYS A 115 -6.13 1.76 9.91
CA CYS A 115 -5.00 2.20 10.73
C CYS A 115 -5.39 2.38 12.21
N GLN A 116 -6.50 3.08 12.48
CA GLN A 116 -6.97 3.28 13.86
C GLN A 116 -7.33 1.97 14.58
N LYS A 117 -7.78 0.96 13.85
CA LYS A 117 -8.11 -0.35 14.39
C LYS A 117 -6.84 -1.17 14.66
N ILE A 118 -5.84 -1.11 13.79
CA ILE A 118 -4.50 -1.67 14.04
C ILE A 118 -3.91 -1.08 15.33
N ASP A 119 -3.96 0.24 15.51
CA ASP A 119 -3.46 0.91 16.71
C ASP A 119 -4.15 0.45 18.01
N LYS A 120 -5.39 -0.01 17.91
CA LYS A 120 -6.20 -0.52 19.04
C LYS A 120 -6.10 -2.03 19.22
N GLY A 121 -5.40 -2.73 18.34
CA GLY A 121 -5.35 -4.20 18.31
C GLY A 121 -6.63 -4.87 17.78
N ASP A 122 -7.54 -4.13 17.14
CA ASP A 122 -8.73 -4.67 16.47
C ASP A 122 -8.37 -5.12 15.05
N PHE A 123 -7.66 -6.25 14.95
CA PHE A 123 -7.15 -6.73 13.66
C PHE A 123 -8.26 -7.29 12.75
N ASP A 124 -9.29 -7.92 13.31
CA ASP A 124 -10.46 -8.37 12.51
C ASP A 124 -11.20 -7.17 11.91
N GLY A 125 -11.42 -6.11 12.69
CA GLY A 125 -12.05 -4.91 12.19
C GLY A 125 -11.16 -4.15 11.18
N ALA A 126 -9.83 -4.18 11.36
CA ALA A 126 -8.89 -3.60 10.40
C ALA A 126 -8.93 -4.34 9.07
N ASP A 127 -8.89 -5.67 9.09
CA ASP A 127 -9.00 -6.54 7.92
C ASP A 127 -10.32 -6.27 7.17
N HIS A 128 -11.44 -6.19 7.90
CA HIS A 128 -12.74 -5.86 7.31
C HIS A 128 -12.78 -4.49 6.60
N SER A 129 -12.14 -3.47 7.19
CA SER A 129 -12.04 -2.16 6.53
C SER A 129 -11.20 -2.23 5.24
N VAL A 130 -10.06 -2.94 5.24
CA VAL A 130 -9.26 -3.12 4.02
C VAL A 130 -10.01 -3.97 2.97
N TYR A 131 -10.77 -4.98 3.39
CA TYR A 131 -11.61 -5.77 2.50
C TYR A 131 -12.69 -4.92 1.80
N SER A 132 -13.27 -3.96 2.52
CA SER A 132 -14.21 -3.01 1.91
C SER A 132 -13.53 -2.17 0.82
N VAL A 133 -12.30 -1.72 1.07
CA VAL A 133 -11.49 -0.98 0.08
C VAL A 133 -11.19 -1.84 -1.16
N PHE A 134 -10.81 -3.10 -0.95
CA PHE A 134 -10.60 -4.05 -2.05
C PHE A 134 -11.84 -4.17 -2.93
N ASN A 135 -13.02 -4.32 -2.33
CA ASN A 135 -14.28 -4.41 -3.08
C ASN A 135 -14.62 -3.14 -3.86
N TYR A 136 -14.32 -1.95 -3.30
CA TYR A 136 -14.46 -0.68 -4.04
C TYR A 136 -13.55 -0.64 -5.27
N GLY A 137 -12.30 -1.11 -5.15
CA GLY A 137 -11.38 -1.25 -6.27
C GLY A 137 -11.89 -2.21 -7.35
N VAL A 138 -12.33 -3.41 -6.96
CA VAL A 138 -12.90 -4.42 -7.87
C VAL A 138 -14.15 -3.89 -8.57
N GLN A 139 -15.05 -3.23 -7.84
CA GLN A 139 -16.24 -2.63 -8.43
C GLN A 139 -15.87 -1.57 -9.48
N CYS A 140 -14.96 -0.65 -9.14
CA CYS A 140 -14.48 0.36 -10.08
C CYS A 140 -13.85 -0.28 -11.32
N HIS A 141 -13.02 -1.30 -11.14
CA HIS A 141 -12.40 -2.04 -12.24
C HIS A 141 -13.44 -2.67 -13.17
N SER A 142 -14.46 -3.34 -12.62
CA SER A 142 -15.54 -3.94 -13.41
C SER A 142 -16.35 -2.88 -14.19
N GLU A 143 -16.77 -1.80 -13.51
CA GLU A 143 -17.57 -0.73 -14.13
C GLU A 143 -16.79 -0.01 -15.24
N LEU A 144 -15.49 0.21 -15.02
CA LEU A 144 -14.63 0.85 -16.02
C LEU A 144 -14.36 -0.08 -17.20
N ASP A 145 -14.11 -1.37 -16.97
CA ASP A 145 -13.93 -2.37 -18.03
C ASP A 145 -15.15 -2.45 -18.96
N GLU A 146 -16.35 -2.50 -18.39
CA GLU A 146 -17.60 -2.48 -19.15
C GLU A 146 -17.77 -1.18 -19.95
N ALA A 147 -17.51 -0.03 -19.32
CA ALA A 147 -17.57 1.26 -19.99
C ALA A 147 -16.59 1.34 -21.16
N VAL A 148 -15.37 0.84 -21.01
CA VAL A 148 -14.35 0.77 -22.07
C VAL A 148 -14.81 -0.08 -23.24
N LYS A 149 -15.30 -1.29 -22.96
CA LYS A 149 -15.80 -2.21 -24.01
C LYS A 149 -16.97 -1.63 -24.78
N SER A 150 -17.81 -0.84 -24.11
CA SER A 150 -18.96 -0.17 -24.73
C SER A 150 -18.58 1.12 -25.48
N SER A 151 -17.44 1.71 -25.12
CA SER A 151 -16.91 2.94 -25.71
C SER A 151 -16.03 2.63 -26.91
N LYS A 152 -15.99 3.54 -27.89
CA LYS A 152 -14.96 3.50 -28.95
C LYS A 152 -13.65 4.18 -28.52
N VAL A 153 -13.57 4.61 -27.26
CA VAL A 153 -12.43 5.32 -26.67
C VAL A 153 -11.54 4.31 -25.96
N ASP A 154 -10.26 4.34 -26.31
CA ASP A 154 -9.22 3.62 -25.59
C ASP A 154 -9.01 4.30 -24.22
N VAL A 155 -9.49 3.68 -23.14
CA VAL A 155 -9.07 4.11 -21.80
C VAL A 155 -7.64 3.66 -21.62
N SER A 156 -6.81 4.58 -21.12
CA SER A 156 -5.39 4.31 -20.94
C SER A 156 -5.20 2.98 -20.20
N PRO A 157 -4.47 2.01 -20.80
CA PRO A 157 -4.10 0.75 -20.13
C PRO A 157 -3.46 0.96 -18.76
N LYS A 158 -2.91 2.17 -18.53
CA LYS A 158 -2.37 2.63 -17.27
C LYS A 158 -3.41 2.61 -16.14
N VAL A 159 -4.61 3.17 -16.32
CA VAL A 159 -5.63 3.26 -15.25
C VAL A 159 -6.06 1.86 -14.80
N MET A 160 -6.29 0.96 -15.75
CA MET A 160 -6.64 -0.44 -15.48
C MET A 160 -5.50 -1.17 -14.75
N SER A 161 -4.25 -0.95 -15.15
CA SER A 161 -3.09 -1.53 -14.47
C SER A 161 -2.90 -1.02 -13.05
N GLU A 162 -3.13 0.27 -12.81
CA GLU A 162 -3.02 0.89 -11.49
C GLU A 162 -4.16 0.48 -10.56
N LEU A 163 -5.36 0.23 -11.09
CA LEU A 163 -6.45 -0.43 -10.37
C LEU A 163 -6.07 -1.85 -9.94
N LYS A 164 -5.39 -2.60 -10.81
CA LYS A 164 -4.88 -3.91 -10.41
C LYS A 164 -3.85 -3.79 -9.29
N VAL A 165 -2.95 -2.81 -9.36
CA VAL A 165 -2.00 -2.53 -8.27
C VAL A 165 -2.74 -2.17 -6.97
N HIS A 166 -3.84 -1.41 -7.04
CA HIS A 166 -4.69 -1.10 -5.90
C HIS A 166 -5.19 -2.36 -5.19
N GLU A 167 -5.80 -3.27 -5.94
CA GLU A 167 -6.33 -4.55 -5.45
C GLU A 167 -5.23 -5.40 -4.80
N GLN A 168 -4.07 -5.50 -5.47
CA GLN A 168 -2.93 -6.27 -5.00
C GLN A 168 -2.37 -5.71 -3.68
N LEU A 169 -2.27 -4.39 -3.53
CA LEU A 169 -1.84 -3.77 -2.29
C LEU A 169 -2.85 -4.01 -1.15
N CYS A 170 -4.17 -4.00 -1.45
CA CYS A 170 -5.19 -4.35 -0.46
C CYS A 170 -5.05 -5.81 0.00
N GLU A 171 -4.84 -6.76 -0.92
CA GLU A 171 -4.59 -8.16 -0.60
C GLU A 171 -3.34 -8.33 0.28
N ALA A 172 -2.25 -7.61 -0.05
CA ALA A 172 -1.04 -7.62 0.76
C ALA A 172 -1.30 -7.12 2.18
N ALA A 173 -2.04 -6.00 2.32
CA ALA A 173 -2.40 -5.44 3.62
C ALA A 173 -3.28 -6.39 4.44
N MET A 174 -4.33 -6.99 3.86
CA MET A 174 -5.19 -7.97 4.54
C MET A 174 -4.37 -9.17 5.03
N ARG A 175 -3.47 -9.71 4.19
CA ARG A 175 -2.59 -10.82 4.60
C ARG A 175 -1.63 -10.44 5.73
N MET A 176 -1.14 -9.21 5.78
CA MET A 176 -0.32 -8.73 6.89
C MET A 176 -1.15 -8.62 8.17
N ILE A 177 -2.34 -8.02 8.10
CA ILE A 177 -3.24 -7.84 9.24
C ILE A 177 -3.67 -9.19 9.83
N ASP A 178 -4.00 -10.17 8.97
CA ASP A 178 -4.41 -11.50 9.42
C ASP A 178 -3.33 -12.21 10.25
N ARG A 179 -2.05 -11.95 9.99
CA ARG A 179 -0.92 -12.50 10.76
C ARG A 179 -0.66 -11.79 12.09
N LEU A 180 -1.31 -10.65 12.36
CA LEU A 180 -1.18 -9.92 13.63
C LEU A 180 -2.08 -10.52 14.73
N LYS A 181 -3.01 -11.40 14.36
CA LYS A 181 -3.98 -12.04 15.26
C LYS A 181 -3.34 -13.05 16.21
#